data_AF-A0A3D3MC35-F1
#
_entry.id   AF-A0A3D3MC35-F1
#
_cell.length_a   1.000
_cell.length_b   1.000
_cell.length_c   1.000
_cell.angle_alpha   90.00
_cell.angle_beta   90.00
_cell.angle_gamma   90.00
#
_symmetry.space_group_name_H-M   'P 1'
#
loop_
_entity.id
_entity.type
_entity.pdbx_description
1 polymer ?
#
loop_
_entity_poly.entity_id
_entity_poly.type
_entity_poly.pdbx_seq_one_letter_code
_entity_poly.pdbx_strand_id
1 'polypeptide(L)'
;MKTINSMPHFGDRSEDVKVVQQILQAAGNPSLVIDGIFGNKTLRAVKKFQKENKLEVDGIIGKNTMKAMGLELRVIAHDTGITAQDIIKQFVTVAENYQGQTEINGSNRSPFIDIVNKWIGESLGAPYCISSICYVLDKIKNSMGVKFDLPVTSSTQHFWYSTKNEYKTKLPQYGNICIFYNPNDEAHGHACIALEPANADGVFKTFEFNTVKDGVEGIFYSERNINGTPELRLRGFIDVSKSLRLPAENPILELNPGSYTNPDWNYIAKNIALDAEIYKLEYLANICNKIIQNITKFQAVEASTNVPWKLIASIFFMESSLDFSKNFLNGQDLNKKTTIVPIGRGPWDTFEESAIEGLQGVAGRSNNYWTFGNQLAFAEQYNGTGYRTKNMYSTYVTSYTNFSKEKGKYVRDHVFDPEKLITRPGVAAIILMLNKMNY
;
A
#
# COMPACT_ATOMS: atom_id res chain seq x y z
N MET A 1 -7.25 -12.60 -5.51
CA MET A 1 -6.45 -11.55 -6.17
C MET A 1 -5.11 -11.46 -5.47
N LYS A 2 -4.00 -11.26 -6.20
CA LYS A 2 -2.67 -11.08 -5.60
C LYS A 2 -2.43 -9.59 -5.33
N THR A 3 -1.82 -9.25 -4.20
CA THR A 3 -1.59 -7.85 -3.81
C THR A 3 -0.16 -7.41 -4.16
N ILE A 4 -0.01 -6.18 -4.67
CA ILE A 4 1.28 -5.56 -5.02
C ILE A 4 1.39 -4.18 -4.36
N ASN A 5 2.57 -3.77 -3.90
CA ASN A 5 2.76 -2.51 -3.17
C ASN A 5 2.85 -1.29 -4.11
N SER A 6 3.19 -1.53 -5.36
CA SER A 6 3.28 -0.52 -6.42
C SER A 6 2.89 -1.16 -7.75
N MET A 7 2.44 -0.35 -8.71
CA MET A 7 2.24 -0.80 -10.09
C MET A 7 3.60 -1.10 -10.71
N PRO A 8 3.88 -2.35 -11.16
CA PRO A 8 5.13 -2.68 -11.81
C PRO A 8 5.15 -2.15 -13.24
N HIS A 9 6.25 -1.52 -13.62
CA HIS A 9 6.48 -0.99 -14.95
C HIS A 9 7.80 -1.51 -15.51
N PHE A 10 7.97 -1.37 -16.82
CA PHE A 10 9.23 -1.72 -17.47
C PHE A 10 10.40 -0.98 -16.84
N GLY A 11 11.48 -1.71 -16.59
CA GLY A 11 12.66 -1.21 -15.88
C GLY A 11 12.66 -1.44 -14.38
N ASP A 12 11.49 -1.66 -13.78
CA ASP A 12 11.39 -1.86 -12.33
C ASP A 12 12.11 -3.14 -11.90
N ARG A 13 12.68 -3.09 -10.69
CA ARG A 13 13.30 -4.22 -10.00
C ARG A 13 12.66 -4.35 -8.63
N SER A 14 11.71 -5.28 -8.45
CA SER A 14 10.98 -5.40 -7.19
C SER A 14 10.32 -6.77 -6.98
N GLU A 15 9.84 -7.02 -5.77
CA GLU A 15 9.04 -8.22 -5.47
C GLU A 15 7.66 -8.17 -6.15
N ASP A 16 7.10 -6.97 -6.34
CA ASP A 16 5.85 -6.79 -7.09
C ASP A 16 6.02 -7.24 -8.56
N VAL A 17 7.20 -7.02 -9.15
CA VAL A 17 7.53 -7.55 -10.49
C VAL A 17 7.54 -9.07 -10.48
N LYS A 18 8.04 -9.74 -9.43
CA LYS A 18 7.99 -11.20 -9.33
C LYS A 18 6.55 -11.71 -9.29
N VAL A 19 5.67 -11.02 -8.56
CA VAL A 19 4.24 -11.34 -8.52
C VAL A 19 3.62 -11.27 -9.92
N VAL A 20 3.94 -10.21 -10.68
CA VAL A 20 3.51 -10.08 -12.09
C VAL A 20 4.09 -11.19 -12.95
N GLN A 21 5.39 -11.48 -12.86
CA GLN A 21 6.04 -12.54 -13.63
C GLN A 21 5.42 -13.92 -13.36
N GLN A 22 5.07 -14.23 -12.11
CA GLN A 22 4.35 -15.46 -11.77
C GLN A 22 2.98 -15.54 -12.46
N ILE A 23 2.22 -14.45 -12.47
CA ILE A 23 0.90 -14.40 -13.15
C ILE A 23 1.08 -14.59 -14.65
N LEU A 24 2.04 -13.90 -15.25
CA LEU A 24 2.34 -14.00 -16.68
C LEU A 24 2.79 -15.40 -17.08
N GLN A 25 3.59 -16.08 -16.23
CA GLN A 25 4.00 -17.46 -16.44
C GLN A 25 2.80 -18.39 -16.44
N ALA A 26 1.91 -18.27 -15.45
CA ALA A 26 0.66 -19.03 -15.35
C ALA A 26 -0.31 -18.72 -16.51
N ALA A 27 -0.28 -17.51 -17.05
CA ALA A 27 -1.09 -17.07 -18.18
C ALA A 27 -0.49 -17.43 -19.56
N GLY A 28 0.37 -18.45 -19.64
CA GLY A 28 0.88 -18.97 -20.91
C GLY A 28 2.25 -18.44 -21.35
N ASN A 29 3.12 -18.07 -20.40
CA ASN A 29 4.53 -17.74 -20.66
C ASN A 29 5.48 -18.61 -19.81
N PRO A 30 5.47 -19.95 -19.96
CA PRO A 30 6.16 -20.88 -19.05
C PRO A 30 7.68 -20.65 -18.93
N SER A 31 8.32 -20.13 -19.97
CA SER A 31 9.77 -19.84 -20.00
C SER A 31 10.14 -18.46 -19.43
N LEU A 32 9.18 -17.66 -18.94
CA LEU A 32 9.47 -16.39 -18.31
C LEU A 32 10.15 -16.61 -16.95
N VAL A 33 11.32 -16.02 -16.75
CA VAL A 33 12.07 -16.10 -15.49
C VAL A 33 11.44 -15.16 -14.46
N ILE A 34 11.30 -15.63 -13.22
CA ILE A 34 10.81 -14.85 -12.08
C ILE A 34 12.02 -14.29 -11.32
N ASP A 35 12.64 -13.25 -11.86
CA ASP A 35 13.84 -12.59 -11.30
C ASP A 35 13.53 -11.24 -10.62
N GLY A 36 12.30 -10.77 -10.74
CA GLY A 36 11.88 -9.47 -10.23
C GLY A 36 12.32 -8.30 -11.10
N ILE A 37 12.81 -8.57 -12.32
CA ILE A 37 13.27 -7.56 -13.27
C ILE A 37 12.25 -7.43 -14.39
N PHE A 38 11.64 -6.25 -14.51
CA PHE A 38 10.69 -5.98 -15.58
C PHE A 38 11.45 -5.56 -16.85
N GLY A 39 12.19 -6.52 -17.41
CA GLY A 39 12.92 -6.34 -18.66
C GLY A 39 12.10 -6.69 -19.91
N ASN A 40 12.80 -6.79 -21.05
CA ASN A 40 12.19 -7.04 -22.36
C ASN A 40 11.33 -8.31 -22.41
N LYS A 41 11.73 -9.36 -21.70
CA LYS A 41 10.97 -10.62 -21.64
C LYS A 41 9.64 -10.42 -20.91
N THR A 42 9.65 -9.75 -19.75
CA THR A 42 8.45 -9.41 -18.99
C THR A 42 7.52 -8.50 -19.79
N LEU A 43 8.05 -7.48 -20.48
CA LEU A 43 7.27 -6.60 -21.35
C LEU A 43 6.55 -7.34 -22.48
N ARG A 44 7.25 -8.26 -23.16
CA ARG A 44 6.64 -9.09 -24.21
C ARG A 44 5.51 -9.94 -23.64
N ALA A 45 5.70 -10.52 -22.45
CA ALA A 45 4.67 -11.31 -21.78
C ALA A 45 3.46 -10.45 -21.37
N VAL A 46 3.66 -9.23 -20.87
CA VAL A 46 2.57 -8.28 -20.57
C VAL A 46 1.79 -7.92 -21.83
N LYS A 47 2.46 -7.56 -22.93
CA LYS A 47 1.78 -7.23 -24.20
C LYS A 47 1.01 -8.42 -24.76
N LYS A 48 1.56 -9.63 -24.66
CA LYS A 48 0.85 -10.87 -25.02
C LYS A 48 -0.41 -11.04 -24.17
N PHE A 49 -0.28 -10.91 -22.85
CA PHE A 49 -1.41 -11.00 -21.91
C PHE A 49 -2.50 -9.97 -22.24
N GLN A 50 -2.13 -8.70 -22.49
CA GLN A 50 -3.06 -7.65 -22.88
C GLN A 50 -3.81 -8.00 -24.15
N LYS A 51 -3.10 -8.47 -25.18
CA LYS A 51 -3.70 -8.89 -26.46
C LYS A 51 -4.70 -10.04 -26.25
N GLU A 52 -4.34 -11.06 -25.49
CA GLU A 52 -5.18 -12.23 -25.21
C GLU A 52 -6.43 -11.88 -24.38
N ASN A 53 -6.32 -10.88 -23.51
CA ASN A 53 -7.42 -10.39 -22.67
C ASN A 53 -8.19 -9.20 -23.29
N LYS A 54 -7.98 -8.89 -24.57
CA LYS A 54 -8.65 -7.79 -25.30
C LYS A 54 -8.48 -6.42 -24.62
N LEU A 55 -7.29 -6.17 -24.08
CA LEU A 55 -6.88 -4.89 -23.51
C LEU A 55 -6.05 -4.09 -24.53
N GLU A 56 -5.84 -2.80 -24.25
CA GLU A 56 -4.88 -1.99 -24.99
C GLU A 56 -3.47 -2.60 -24.88
N VAL A 57 -2.79 -2.79 -26.01
CA VAL A 57 -1.48 -3.49 -26.08
C VAL A 57 -0.34 -2.48 -26.02
N ASP A 58 -0.28 -1.75 -24.92
CA ASP A 58 0.72 -0.71 -24.67
C ASP A 58 1.94 -1.23 -23.87
N GLY A 59 1.80 -2.37 -23.17
CA GLY A 59 2.80 -2.92 -22.26
C GLY A 59 2.77 -2.31 -20.85
N ILE A 60 1.77 -1.49 -20.55
CA ILE A 60 1.58 -0.80 -19.27
C ILE A 60 0.61 -1.60 -18.39
N ILE A 61 1.02 -1.89 -17.15
CA ILE A 61 0.17 -2.56 -16.16
C ILE A 61 -0.73 -1.53 -15.47
N GLY A 62 -1.62 -0.89 -16.25
CA GLY A 62 -2.62 0.04 -15.75
C GLY A 62 -3.79 -0.65 -15.05
N LYS A 63 -4.77 0.12 -14.57
CA LYS A 63 -5.93 -0.37 -13.79
C LYS A 63 -6.67 -1.54 -14.44
N ASN A 64 -6.88 -1.48 -15.76
CA ASN A 64 -7.58 -2.53 -16.51
C ASN A 64 -6.73 -3.80 -16.63
N THR A 65 -5.43 -3.66 -16.92
CA THR A 65 -4.46 -4.75 -16.95
C THR A 65 -4.35 -5.43 -15.59
N MET A 66 -4.25 -4.65 -14.51
CA MET A 66 -4.25 -5.19 -13.14
C MET A 66 -5.52 -5.97 -12.82
N LYS A 67 -6.70 -5.41 -13.13
CA LYS A 67 -7.98 -6.08 -12.90
C LYS A 67 -8.03 -7.42 -13.63
N ALA A 68 -7.58 -7.47 -14.88
CA ALA A 68 -7.52 -8.71 -15.65
C ALA A 68 -6.50 -9.72 -15.08
N MET A 69 -5.37 -9.25 -14.56
CA MET A 69 -4.37 -10.08 -13.87
C MET A 69 -4.83 -10.54 -12.47
N GLY A 70 -5.97 -10.05 -11.97
CA GLY A 70 -6.41 -10.28 -10.60
C GLY A 70 -5.45 -9.65 -9.58
N LEU A 71 -4.85 -8.52 -9.93
CA LEU A 71 -3.95 -7.73 -9.10
C LEU A 71 -4.70 -6.63 -8.38
N GLU A 72 -4.36 -6.42 -7.11
CA GLU A 72 -4.83 -5.30 -6.31
C GLU A 72 -3.61 -4.52 -5.78
N LEU A 73 -3.65 -3.20 -5.93
CA LEU A 73 -2.65 -2.33 -5.32
C LEU A 73 -2.91 -2.31 -3.82
N ARG A 74 -1.90 -2.68 -3.02
CA ARG A 74 -1.87 -2.36 -1.60
C ARG A 74 -1.80 -0.84 -1.50
N VAL A 75 -2.95 -0.21 -1.27
CA VAL A 75 -2.95 1.15 -0.74
C VAL A 75 -2.34 1.02 0.65
N ILE A 76 -1.09 1.43 0.81
CA ILE A 76 -0.51 1.60 2.14
C ILE A 76 -1.37 2.70 2.79
N ALA A 77 -2.30 2.29 3.66
CA ALA A 77 -2.90 3.21 4.60
C ALA A 77 -1.73 3.75 5.43
N HIS A 78 -1.42 5.04 5.26
CA HIS A 78 -0.28 5.69 5.91
C HIS A 78 -0.37 5.53 7.42
N ASP A 79 0.61 4.81 7.99
CA ASP A 79 0.98 4.95 9.40
C ASP A 79 1.35 6.43 9.61
N THR A 80 0.80 7.07 10.64
CA THR A 80 0.96 8.50 10.95
C THR A 80 2.40 8.82 11.39
N GLY A 81 3.33 8.89 10.43
CA GLY A 81 4.74 9.21 10.66
C GLY A 81 5.61 9.42 9.41
N ILE A 82 5.08 9.31 8.18
CA ILE A 82 5.85 9.56 6.95
C ILE A 82 6.06 11.06 6.78
N THR A 83 7.33 11.48 6.76
CA THR A 83 7.72 12.87 6.57
C THR A 83 7.81 13.22 5.08
N ALA A 84 7.82 14.51 4.76
CA ALA A 84 8.15 14.96 3.40
C ALA A 84 9.53 14.42 2.97
N GLN A 85 10.49 14.34 3.89
CA GLN A 85 11.83 13.83 3.62
C GLN A 85 11.82 12.34 3.22
N ASP A 86 10.97 11.52 3.83
CA ASP A 86 10.81 10.11 3.46
C ASP A 86 10.26 9.96 2.05
N ILE A 87 9.31 10.81 1.66
CA ILE A 87 8.75 10.84 0.31
C ILE A 87 9.79 11.30 -0.72
N ILE A 88 10.58 12.32 -0.38
CA ILE A 88 11.68 12.77 -1.26
C ILE A 88 12.74 11.67 -1.41
N LYS A 89 13.07 10.94 -0.34
CA LYS A 89 13.96 9.78 -0.41
C LYS A 89 13.40 8.70 -1.33
N GLN A 90 12.11 8.40 -1.23
CA GLN A 90 11.48 7.43 -2.13
C GLN A 90 11.44 7.91 -3.58
N PHE A 91 11.19 9.20 -3.82
CA PHE A 91 11.27 9.79 -5.17
C PHE A 91 12.64 9.53 -5.82
N VAL A 92 13.73 9.78 -5.09
CA VAL A 92 15.09 9.51 -5.59
C VAL A 92 15.32 8.01 -5.76
N THR A 93 14.95 7.17 -4.78
CA THR A 93 15.11 5.71 -4.85
C THR A 93 14.38 5.11 -6.05
N VAL A 94 13.16 5.56 -6.35
CA VAL A 94 12.40 5.08 -7.52
C VAL A 94 13.03 5.56 -8.82
N ALA A 95 13.60 6.77 -8.88
CA ALA A 95 14.37 7.21 -10.03
C ALA A 95 15.61 6.34 -10.26
N GLU A 96 16.38 6.07 -9.21
CA GLU A 96 17.62 5.28 -9.25
C GLU A 96 17.42 3.84 -9.71
N ASN A 97 16.22 3.27 -9.59
CA ASN A 97 15.89 1.96 -10.16
C ASN A 97 16.07 1.88 -11.69
N TYR A 98 16.07 3.03 -12.37
CA TYR A 98 16.29 3.13 -13.82
C TYR A 98 17.76 3.30 -14.22
N GLN A 99 18.67 3.34 -13.25
CA GLN A 99 20.11 3.51 -13.50
C GLN A 99 20.63 2.50 -14.52
N GLY A 100 21.39 3.00 -15.49
CA GLY A 100 22.09 2.18 -16.48
C GLY A 100 21.21 1.70 -17.63
N GLN A 101 19.95 2.13 -17.72
CA GLN A 101 19.20 1.95 -18.96
C GLN A 101 19.74 2.86 -20.06
N THR A 102 19.91 2.29 -21.25
CA THR A 102 20.52 2.98 -22.39
C THR A 102 19.52 3.18 -23.51
N GLU A 103 19.82 4.16 -24.35
CA GLU A 103 19.09 4.41 -25.58
C GLU A 103 19.51 3.42 -26.68
N ILE A 104 18.63 3.25 -27.66
CA ILE A 104 18.90 2.57 -28.91
C ILE A 104 19.49 3.61 -29.85
N ASN A 105 20.80 3.58 -30.06
CA ASN A 105 21.54 4.42 -31.01
C ASN A 105 21.30 5.94 -30.85
N GLY A 106 21.14 6.43 -29.62
CA GLY A 106 20.94 7.85 -29.33
C GLY A 106 19.69 8.49 -29.96
N SER A 107 18.65 7.67 -30.16
CA SER A 107 17.42 8.11 -30.81
C SER A 107 16.33 8.56 -29.82
N ASN A 108 16.64 8.70 -28.54
CA ASN A 108 15.66 8.80 -27.45
C ASN A 108 14.66 7.63 -27.49
N ARG A 109 15.13 6.43 -27.83
CA ARG A 109 14.29 5.23 -27.91
C ARG A 109 14.84 4.15 -27.02
N SER A 110 13.96 3.58 -26.21
CA SER A 110 14.14 2.31 -25.53
C SER A 110 12.76 1.88 -25.07
N PRO A 111 12.54 0.62 -24.66
CA PRO A 111 11.22 0.24 -24.18
C PRO A 111 10.76 1.06 -22.96
N PHE A 112 11.68 1.54 -22.12
CA PHE A 112 11.36 2.48 -21.02
C PHE A 112 10.96 3.84 -21.56
N ILE A 113 11.79 4.41 -22.44
CA ILE A 113 11.56 5.76 -22.99
C ILE A 113 10.26 5.80 -23.78
N ASP A 114 9.96 4.76 -24.55
CA ASP A 114 8.72 4.64 -25.31
C ASP A 114 7.48 4.62 -24.39
N ILE A 115 7.58 4.00 -23.21
CA ILE A 115 6.51 4.01 -22.21
C ILE A 115 6.34 5.41 -21.63
N VAL A 116 7.44 6.10 -21.30
CA VAL A 116 7.39 7.46 -20.77
C VAL A 116 6.81 8.44 -21.78
N ASN A 117 7.27 8.40 -23.05
CA ASN A 117 6.73 9.25 -24.11
C ASN A 117 5.22 9.01 -24.28
N LYS A 118 4.78 7.75 -24.36
CA LYS A 118 3.34 7.45 -24.47
C LYS A 118 2.54 7.90 -23.26
N TRP A 119 3.05 7.69 -22.05
CA TRP A 119 2.38 8.07 -20.80
C TRP A 119 2.10 9.57 -20.74
N ILE A 120 3.04 10.38 -21.20
CA ILE A 120 2.90 11.84 -21.20
C ILE A 120 2.22 12.40 -22.47
N GLY A 121 1.88 11.53 -23.44
CA GLY A 121 1.21 11.91 -24.68
C GLY A 121 2.15 12.41 -25.79
N GLU A 122 3.44 12.11 -25.71
CA GLU A 122 4.46 12.51 -26.67
C GLU A 122 4.70 11.48 -27.77
N SER A 123 5.29 11.96 -28.86
CA SER A 123 5.77 11.09 -29.94
C SER A 123 6.98 10.26 -29.47
N LEU A 124 7.11 9.04 -30.00
CA LEU A 124 8.26 8.18 -29.71
C LEU A 124 9.55 8.83 -30.23
N GLY A 125 10.58 8.91 -29.38
CA GLY A 125 11.84 9.60 -29.71
C GLY A 125 11.87 11.05 -29.22
N ALA A 126 10.82 11.51 -28.54
CA ALA A 126 10.87 12.78 -27.84
C ALA A 126 11.87 12.72 -26.66
N PRO A 127 12.58 13.83 -26.38
CA PRO A 127 13.41 13.94 -25.19
C PRO A 127 12.63 13.57 -23.91
N TYR A 128 13.31 12.92 -22.96
CA TYR A 128 12.64 12.29 -21.82
C TYR A 128 13.19 12.72 -20.46
N CYS A 129 14.06 13.74 -20.39
CA CYS A 129 14.64 14.19 -19.12
C CYS A 129 13.56 14.55 -18.07
N ILE A 130 12.73 15.55 -18.35
CA ILE A 130 11.66 15.98 -17.45
C ILE A 130 10.45 15.05 -17.47
N SER A 131 10.15 14.43 -18.62
CA SER A 131 9.06 13.45 -18.75
C SER A 131 9.27 12.26 -17.80
N SER A 132 10.51 11.76 -17.69
CA SER A 132 10.85 10.68 -16.77
C SER A 132 10.79 11.10 -15.31
N ILE A 133 11.20 12.34 -14.98
CA ILE A 133 11.03 12.88 -13.62
C ILE A 133 9.53 12.96 -13.26
N CYS A 134 8.69 13.47 -14.16
CA CYS A 134 7.23 13.51 -13.98
C CYS A 134 6.65 12.09 -13.81
N TYR A 135 7.15 11.13 -14.59
CA TYR A 135 6.73 9.73 -14.52
C TYR A 135 7.06 9.10 -13.16
N VAL A 136 8.26 9.35 -12.63
CA VAL A 136 8.65 8.91 -11.28
C VAL A 136 7.79 9.58 -10.21
N LEU A 137 7.53 10.89 -10.31
CA LEU A 137 6.64 11.58 -9.37
C LEU A 137 5.21 11.02 -9.39
N ASP A 138 4.67 10.67 -10.56
CA ASP A 138 3.35 10.02 -10.66
C ASP A 138 3.35 8.63 -10.02
N LYS A 139 4.45 7.86 -10.17
CA LYS A 139 4.61 6.59 -9.43
C LYS A 139 4.56 6.80 -7.93
N ILE A 140 5.26 7.80 -7.39
CA ILE A 140 5.23 8.13 -5.95
C ILE A 140 3.84 8.57 -5.51
N LYS A 141 3.17 9.42 -6.29
CA LYS A 141 1.78 9.83 -6.05
C LYS A 141 0.86 8.61 -5.97
N ASN A 142 1.00 7.64 -6.87
CA ASN A 142 0.12 6.48 -6.92
C ASN A 142 0.45 5.44 -5.84
N SER A 143 1.73 5.19 -5.53
CA SER A 143 2.14 4.21 -4.51
C SER A 143 1.99 4.73 -3.08
N MET A 144 2.20 6.03 -2.88
CA MET A 144 2.16 6.68 -1.58
C MET A 144 0.94 7.59 -1.41
N GLY A 145 -0.05 7.60 -2.32
CA GLY A 145 -1.28 8.39 -2.15
C GLY A 145 -1.09 9.90 -1.89
N VAL A 146 0.08 10.45 -2.24
CA VAL A 146 0.44 11.86 -2.08
C VAL A 146 0.09 12.63 -3.34
N LYS A 147 0.07 13.97 -3.28
CA LYS A 147 -0.05 14.82 -4.47
C LYS A 147 1.18 15.71 -4.58
N PHE A 148 1.60 15.98 -5.81
CA PHE A 148 2.57 17.03 -6.09
C PHE A 148 1.85 18.13 -6.87
N ASP A 149 1.93 19.35 -6.37
CA ASP A 149 1.49 20.55 -7.08
C ASP A 149 2.57 20.99 -8.08
N LEU A 150 2.85 20.10 -9.05
CA LEU A 150 3.83 20.28 -10.12
C LEU A 150 3.18 19.97 -11.47
N PRO A 151 3.55 20.68 -12.55
CA PRO A 151 3.06 20.40 -13.89
C PRO A 151 3.55 19.03 -14.37
N VAL A 152 2.70 18.31 -15.11
CA VAL A 152 3.08 17.09 -15.84
C VAL A 152 3.32 17.48 -17.29
N THR A 153 4.59 17.50 -17.72
CA THR A 153 4.96 17.97 -19.05
C THR A 153 6.30 17.38 -19.51
N SER A 154 6.51 17.36 -20.82
CA SER A 154 7.75 17.01 -21.51
C SER A 154 8.70 18.21 -21.71
N SER A 155 8.25 19.43 -21.43
CA SER A 155 9.02 20.65 -21.62
C SER A 155 9.61 21.18 -20.31
N THR A 156 10.93 21.25 -20.23
CA THR A 156 11.65 21.83 -19.10
C THR A 156 11.31 23.30 -18.89
N GLN A 157 11.15 24.04 -20.00
CA GLN A 157 10.71 25.44 -19.99
C GLN A 157 9.30 25.58 -19.42
N HIS A 158 8.33 24.80 -19.91
CA HIS A 158 6.97 24.82 -19.40
C HIS A 158 6.91 24.40 -17.92
N PHE A 159 7.69 23.39 -17.53
CA PHE A 159 7.79 22.95 -16.14
C PHE A 159 8.26 24.08 -15.23
N TRP A 160 9.32 24.79 -15.62
CA TRP A 160 9.85 25.91 -14.85
C TRP A 160 8.88 27.08 -14.71
N TYR A 161 8.25 27.52 -15.81
CA TYR A 161 7.38 28.69 -15.77
C TYR A 161 6.02 28.40 -15.13
N SER A 162 5.57 27.13 -15.13
CA SER A 162 4.29 26.74 -14.52
C SER A 162 4.41 26.39 -13.02
N THR A 163 5.63 26.31 -12.48
CA THR A 163 5.85 26.09 -11.04
C THR A 163 5.81 27.40 -10.24
N LYS A 164 5.23 27.33 -9.03
CA LYS A 164 5.13 28.48 -8.12
C LYS A 164 6.52 28.95 -7.67
N ASN A 165 6.68 30.26 -7.50
CA ASN A 165 7.96 30.84 -7.08
C ASN A 165 8.42 30.38 -5.69
N GLU A 166 7.50 30.05 -4.79
CA GLU A 166 7.83 29.55 -3.45
C GLU A 166 8.57 28.20 -3.46
N TYR A 167 8.42 27.42 -4.54
CA TYR A 167 9.11 26.14 -4.75
C TYR A 167 10.53 26.34 -5.29
N LYS A 168 10.88 27.55 -5.75
CA LYS A 168 12.16 27.81 -6.41
C LYS A 168 13.24 28.13 -5.38
N THR A 169 14.40 27.50 -5.52
CA THR A 169 15.60 27.77 -4.71
C THR A 169 16.82 28.03 -5.59
N LYS A 170 17.80 28.74 -5.03
CA LYS A 170 19.07 29.09 -5.69
C LYS A 170 20.16 28.04 -5.48
N LEU A 171 20.03 27.18 -4.49
CA LEU A 171 21.01 26.14 -4.16
C LEU A 171 20.35 24.76 -4.18
N PRO A 172 21.05 23.73 -4.68
CA PRO A 172 20.51 22.38 -4.71
C PRO A 172 20.39 21.82 -3.31
N GLN A 173 19.35 21.01 -3.11
CA GLN A 173 19.22 20.09 -1.98
C GLN A 173 18.85 18.71 -2.51
N TYR A 174 19.06 17.68 -1.68
CA TYR A 174 18.70 16.30 -2.01
C TYR A 174 17.24 16.21 -2.50
N GLY A 175 17.05 15.61 -3.68
CA GLY A 175 15.75 15.42 -4.32
C GLY A 175 15.14 16.66 -4.98
N ASN A 176 15.84 17.79 -5.01
CA ASN A 176 15.42 18.94 -5.81
C ASN A 176 15.53 18.61 -7.31
N ILE A 177 14.62 19.17 -8.11
CA ILE A 177 14.70 19.09 -9.57
C ILE A 177 15.52 20.28 -10.06
N CYS A 178 16.64 20.02 -10.71
CA CYS A 178 17.47 21.02 -11.36
C CYS A 178 16.90 21.31 -12.74
N ILE A 179 16.70 22.58 -13.07
CA ILE A 179 16.31 22.98 -14.43
C ILE A 179 17.46 23.76 -15.05
N PHE A 180 17.86 23.32 -16.23
CA PHE A 180 18.80 24.00 -17.09
C PHE A 180 18.12 24.45 -18.37
N TYR A 181 18.65 25.50 -18.98
CA TYR A 181 18.22 26.00 -20.28
C TYR A 181 19.43 26.21 -21.18
N ASN A 182 19.22 26.03 -22.48
CA ASN A 182 20.21 26.43 -23.48
C ASN A 182 19.98 27.93 -23.79
N PRO A 183 21.00 28.80 -23.63
CA PRO A 183 20.84 30.23 -23.89
C PRO A 183 20.56 30.56 -25.36
N ASN A 184 20.88 29.64 -26.29
CA ASN A 184 20.61 29.81 -27.71
C ASN A 184 19.26 29.18 -28.14
N ASP A 185 18.63 28.41 -27.25
CA ASP A 185 17.37 27.71 -27.52
C ASP A 185 16.68 27.33 -26.20
N GLU A 186 15.91 28.26 -25.63
CA GLU A 186 15.24 28.03 -24.35
C GLU A 186 14.21 26.89 -24.39
N ALA A 187 13.76 26.45 -25.57
CA ALA A 187 12.84 25.33 -25.70
C ALA A 187 13.55 23.98 -25.43
N HIS A 188 14.87 23.92 -25.61
CA HIS A 188 15.70 22.72 -25.43
C HIS A 188 16.56 22.81 -24.16
N GLY A 189 15.88 22.80 -23.01
CA GLY A 189 16.54 22.70 -21.70
C GLY A 189 16.78 21.26 -21.23
N HIS A 190 17.39 21.12 -20.06
CA HIS A 190 17.64 19.82 -19.42
C HIS A 190 17.11 19.81 -17.98
N ALA A 191 16.81 18.62 -17.47
CA ALA A 191 16.43 18.46 -16.08
C ALA A 191 17.08 17.22 -15.46
N CYS A 192 17.42 17.33 -14.18
CA CYS A 192 17.94 16.23 -13.39
C CYS A 192 17.52 16.34 -11.92
N ILE A 193 17.81 15.32 -11.13
CA ILE A 193 17.53 15.28 -9.69
C ILE A 193 18.84 15.51 -8.94
N ALA A 194 18.90 16.51 -8.07
CA ALA A 194 20.07 16.73 -7.21
C ALA A 194 20.16 15.64 -6.12
N LEU A 195 21.35 15.10 -5.91
CA LEU A 195 21.62 14.04 -4.92
C LEU A 195 22.35 14.55 -3.68
N GLU A 196 22.78 15.81 -3.68
CA GLU A 196 23.48 16.43 -2.56
C GLU A 196 23.46 17.96 -2.72
N PRO A 197 23.68 18.72 -1.64
CA PRO A 197 23.98 20.15 -1.73
C PRO A 197 25.27 20.40 -2.52
N ALA A 198 25.40 21.60 -3.07
CA ALA A 198 26.63 22.02 -3.74
C ALA A 198 27.76 22.22 -2.72
N ASN A 199 28.96 21.78 -3.09
CA ASN A 199 30.17 22.06 -2.35
C ASN A 199 30.60 23.55 -2.52
N ALA A 200 31.72 23.93 -1.91
CA ALA A 200 32.22 25.30 -1.95
C ALA A 200 32.50 25.82 -3.38
N ASP A 201 32.85 24.92 -4.31
CA ASP A 201 33.10 25.23 -5.72
C ASP A 201 31.81 25.22 -6.57
N GLY A 202 30.66 24.98 -5.94
CA GLY A 202 29.37 24.92 -6.59
C GLY A 202 29.08 23.59 -7.30
N VAL A 203 29.89 22.55 -7.10
CA VAL A 203 29.71 21.22 -7.71
C VAL A 203 28.79 20.35 -6.83
N PHE A 204 27.91 19.57 -7.48
CA PHE A 204 27.00 18.62 -6.83
C PHE A 204 26.69 17.42 -7.74
N LYS A 205 26.44 16.27 -7.13
CA LYS A 205 25.98 15.07 -7.84
C LYS A 205 24.51 15.15 -8.23
N THR A 206 24.20 14.50 -9.34
CA THR A 206 22.88 14.43 -9.94
C THR A 206 22.56 13.04 -10.45
N PHE A 207 21.27 12.72 -10.47
CA PHE A 207 20.72 11.59 -11.22
C PHE A 207 20.00 12.13 -12.45
N GLU A 208 20.43 11.71 -13.64
CA GLU A 208 19.95 12.29 -14.89
C GLU A 208 19.33 11.26 -15.82
N PHE A 209 18.17 11.61 -16.36
CA PHE A 209 17.55 10.96 -17.50
C PHE A 209 17.98 11.71 -18.77
N ASN A 210 18.18 10.99 -19.88
CA ASN A 210 18.60 11.58 -21.16
C ASN A 210 19.93 12.34 -21.04
N THR A 211 20.95 11.61 -20.58
CA THR A 211 22.32 12.12 -20.45
C THR A 211 23.32 11.19 -21.11
N VAL A 212 24.54 11.66 -21.34
CA VAL A 212 25.62 10.87 -21.94
C VAL A 212 26.68 10.58 -20.90
N LYS A 213 27.04 9.30 -20.73
CA LYS A 213 28.17 8.87 -19.91
C LYS A 213 29.03 7.90 -20.69
N ASP A 214 30.33 8.20 -20.78
CA ASP A 214 31.32 7.38 -21.49
C ASP A 214 30.91 7.03 -22.94
N GLY A 215 30.29 8.00 -23.63
CA GLY A 215 29.81 7.84 -25.01
C GLY A 215 28.50 7.05 -25.16
N VAL A 216 27.85 6.69 -24.05
CA VAL A 216 26.58 5.97 -24.03
C VAL A 216 25.47 6.91 -23.55
N GLU A 217 24.40 7.02 -24.33
CA GLU A 217 23.22 7.82 -24.01
C GLU A 217 22.23 6.99 -23.18
N GLY A 218 21.67 7.59 -22.12
CA GLY A 218 20.80 6.88 -21.20
C GLY A 218 20.56 7.58 -19.87
N ILE A 219 20.44 6.77 -18.81
CA ILE A 219 20.09 7.19 -17.46
C ILE A 219 21.27 6.92 -16.52
N PHE A 220 21.90 7.98 -16.03
CA PHE A 220 23.16 7.87 -15.29
C PHE A 220 23.29 8.90 -14.16
N TYR A 221 24.10 8.54 -13.16
CA TYR A 221 24.72 9.51 -12.26
C TYR A 221 25.69 10.43 -13.01
N SER A 222 25.63 11.72 -12.71
CA SER A 222 26.49 12.76 -13.25
C SER A 222 26.86 13.80 -12.19
N GLU A 223 27.72 14.75 -12.54
CA GLU A 223 28.02 15.95 -11.74
C GLU A 223 27.66 17.22 -12.51
N ARG A 224 27.12 18.19 -11.79
CA ARG A 224 26.78 19.52 -12.33
C ARG A 224 27.39 20.60 -11.44
N ASN A 225 27.49 21.81 -11.99
CA ASN A 225 27.92 23.00 -11.26
C ASN A 225 26.81 24.06 -11.30
N ILE A 226 26.61 24.78 -10.19
CA ILE A 226 25.59 25.84 -10.09
C ILE A 226 25.82 26.99 -11.09
N ASN A 227 27.03 27.15 -11.60
CA ASN A 227 27.36 28.12 -12.64
C ASN A 227 26.97 27.64 -14.06
N GLY A 228 26.56 26.38 -14.21
CA GLY A 228 26.25 25.74 -15.49
C GLY A 228 27.44 25.70 -16.45
N THR A 229 27.17 25.42 -17.72
CA THR A 229 28.13 25.53 -18.83
C THR A 229 27.63 26.55 -19.86
N PRO A 230 28.46 26.99 -20.82
CA PRO A 230 28.01 27.87 -21.91
C PRO A 230 26.81 27.34 -22.69
N GLU A 231 26.73 26.03 -22.86
CA GLU A 231 25.70 25.33 -23.64
C GLU A 231 24.47 25.00 -22.79
N LEU A 232 24.64 24.91 -21.47
CA LEU A 232 23.59 24.49 -20.55
C LEU A 232 23.68 25.27 -19.24
N ARG A 233 22.98 26.41 -19.19
CA ARG A 233 22.98 27.32 -18.04
C ARG A 233 21.97 26.85 -17.01
N LEU A 234 22.35 26.93 -15.73
CA LEU A 234 21.42 26.63 -14.64
C LEU A 234 20.34 27.73 -14.58
N ARG A 235 19.08 27.33 -14.68
CA ARG A 235 17.94 28.22 -14.44
C ARG A 235 17.66 28.35 -12.95
N GLY A 236 17.71 27.22 -12.23
CA GLY A 236 17.54 27.12 -10.79
C GLY A 236 17.04 25.74 -10.39
N PHE A 237 16.53 25.63 -9.17
CA PHE A 237 16.08 24.37 -8.58
C PHE A 237 14.64 24.46 -8.13
N ILE A 238 13.90 23.36 -8.26
CA ILE A 238 12.57 23.17 -7.70
C ILE A 238 12.67 22.26 -6.48
N ASP A 239 12.32 22.81 -5.32
CA ASP A 239 12.15 22.07 -4.08
C ASP A 239 10.84 21.29 -4.13
N VAL A 240 10.95 20.02 -4.49
CA VAL A 240 9.81 19.09 -4.62
C VAL A 240 9.04 18.98 -3.31
N SER A 241 9.70 19.09 -2.15
CA SER A 241 9.05 18.95 -0.84
C SER A 241 8.03 20.06 -0.57
N LYS A 242 8.23 21.27 -1.13
CA LYS A 242 7.27 22.37 -1.01
C LYS A 242 6.06 22.21 -1.93
N SER A 243 6.24 21.51 -3.05
CA SER A 243 5.13 21.14 -3.95
C SER A 243 4.33 19.95 -3.44
N LEU A 244 4.93 19.15 -2.55
CA LEU A 244 4.28 18.00 -1.95
C LEU A 244 3.08 18.46 -1.13
N ARG A 245 1.96 17.85 -1.42
CA ARG A 245 0.80 17.79 -0.57
C ARG A 245 0.74 16.35 -0.11
N LEU A 246 1.10 16.17 1.15
CA LEU A 246 0.69 14.99 1.87
C LEU A 246 -0.82 14.83 1.68
N PRO A 247 -1.38 13.62 1.77
CA PRO A 247 -2.81 13.49 1.99
C PRO A 247 -3.16 14.52 3.05
N ALA A 248 -4.11 15.41 2.77
CA ALA A 248 -4.55 16.35 3.79
C ALA A 248 -4.81 15.51 5.05
N GLU A 249 -4.51 16.04 6.25
CA GLU A 249 -5.46 15.77 7.34
C GLU A 249 -6.80 16.14 6.71
N ASN A 250 -7.57 15.13 6.29
CA ASN A 250 -8.71 15.36 5.41
C ASN A 250 -9.53 16.48 6.06
N PRO A 251 -9.83 17.61 5.39
CA PRO A 251 -11.07 18.28 5.75
C PRO A 251 -12.10 17.18 5.62
N ILE A 252 -12.83 16.91 6.70
CA ILE A 252 -13.85 15.87 6.80
C ILE A 252 -14.69 15.95 5.52
N LEU A 253 -14.33 15.15 4.50
CA LEU A 253 -15.32 14.48 3.69
C LEU A 253 -16.22 13.89 4.76
N GLU A 254 -17.53 14.12 4.70
CA GLU A 254 -18.44 13.31 5.50
C GLU A 254 -18.23 11.85 5.07
N LEU A 255 -17.23 11.26 5.70
CA LEU A 255 -16.91 9.87 5.77
C LEU A 255 -18.11 9.30 6.50
N ASN A 256 -18.99 8.67 5.75
CA ASN A 256 -20.18 8.06 6.31
C ASN A 256 -19.83 6.59 6.60
N PRO A 257 -19.37 6.24 7.81
CA PRO A 257 -19.18 4.85 8.23
C PRO A 257 -20.50 4.06 8.32
N GLY A 258 -21.59 4.59 7.74
CA GLY A 258 -22.95 4.27 8.11
C GLY A 258 -23.30 4.86 9.48
N SER A 259 -24.59 4.87 9.79
CA SER A 259 -25.05 5.05 11.16
C SER A 259 -24.50 3.94 12.07
N TYR A 260 -24.35 4.17 13.38
CA TYR A 260 -24.08 3.08 14.33
C TYR A 260 -25.15 1.96 14.27
N THR A 261 -26.37 2.29 13.82
CA THR A 261 -27.45 1.33 13.59
C THR A 261 -27.25 0.42 12.38
N ASN A 262 -26.37 0.80 11.45
CA ASN A 262 -25.99 0.04 10.27
C ASN A 262 -24.54 0.38 9.85
N PRO A 263 -23.53 -0.13 10.58
CA PRO A 263 -22.14 0.15 10.28
C PRO A 263 -21.75 -0.42 8.91
N ASP A 264 -21.09 0.41 8.08
CA ASP A 264 -20.41 -0.04 6.88
C ASP A 264 -19.06 -0.65 7.26
N TRP A 265 -19.05 -1.97 7.45
CA TRP A 265 -17.84 -2.69 7.84
C TRP A 265 -16.75 -2.70 6.77
N ASN A 266 -17.07 -2.50 5.49
CA ASN A 266 -16.05 -2.34 4.45
C ASN A 266 -15.38 -0.98 4.53
N TYR A 267 -16.16 0.07 4.80
CA TYR A 267 -15.62 1.39 5.12
C TYR A 267 -14.74 1.32 6.38
N ILE A 268 -15.24 0.74 7.47
CA ILE A 268 -14.48 0.64 8.72
C ILE A 268 -13.20 -0.15 8.48
N ALA A 269 -13.25 -1.32 7.83
CA ALA A 269 -12.06 -2.11 7.52
C ALA A 269 -11.00 -1.37 6.69
N LYS A 270 -11.42 -0.44 5.82
CA LYS A 270 -10.49 0.39 5.05
C LYS A 270 -9.81 1.48 5.88
N ASN A 271 -10.44 1.94 6.95
CA ASN A 271 -10.00 3.11 7.72
C ASN A 271 -9.58 2.77 9.16
N ILE A 272 -9.78 1.52 9.60
CA ILE A 272 -9.46 1.07 10.95
C ILE A 272 -7.95 0.85 11.10
N ALA A 273 -7.39 1.43 12.15
CA ALA A 273 -5.99 1.37 12.48
C ALA A 273 -5.83 1.08 13.98
N LEU A 274 -4.71 0.46 14.35
CA LEU A 274 -4.38 0.23 15.75
C LEU A 274 -4.28 1.55 16.50
N ASP A 275 -4.70 1.53 17.77
CA ASP A 275 -4.44 2.62 18.71
C ASP A 275 -2.93 2.82 18.87
N ALA A 276 -2.48 4.08 18.90
CA ALA A 276 -1.07 4.44 18.96
C ALA A 276 -0.46 4.35 20.37
N GLU A 277 -1.29 4.15 21.40
CA GLU A 277 -0.81 4.07 22.78
C GLU A 277 0.06 2.81 23.00
N ILE A 278 1.33 3.04 23.36
CA ILE A 278 2.37 2.00 23.46
C ILE A 278 1.93 0.84 24.35
N TYR A 279 1.34 1.11 25.52
CA TYR A 279 0.92 0.06 26.44
C TYR A 279 -0.19 -0.84 25.86
N LYS A 280 -1.07 -0.29 25.00
CA LYS A 280 -2.09 -1.08 24.28
C LYS A 280 -1.45 -1.97 23.24
N LEU A 281 -0.46 -1.45 22.51
CA LEU A 281 0.30 -2.19 21.49
C LEU A 281 1.13 -3.33 22.11
N GLU A 282 1.81 -3.10 23.23
CA GLU A 282 2.57 -4.12 23.95
C GLU A 282 1.64 -5.23 24.48
N TYR A 283 0.52 -4.86 25.09
CA TYR A 283 -0.49 -5.82 25.55
C TYR A 283 -1.04 -6.65 24.40
N LEU A 284 -1.33 -6.02 23.26
CA LEU A 284 -1.82 -6.66 22.05
C LEU A 284 -0.78 -7.63 21.44
N ALA A 285 0.48 -7.21 21.35
CA ALA A 285 1.57 -8.06 20.87
C ALA A 285 1.74 -9.33 21.74
N ASN A 286 1.61 -9.20 23.06
CA ASN A 286 1.63 -10.34 23.97
C ASN A 286 0.49 -11.34 23.72
N ILE A 287 -0.71 -10.85 23.40
CA ILE A 287 -1.84 -11.71 23.01
C ILE A 287 -1.54 -12.40 21.68
N CYS A 288 -1.08 -11.66 20.67
CA CYS A 288 -0.74 -12.22 19.36
C CYS A 288 0.35 -13.29 19.44
N ASN A 289 1.37 -13.11 20.29
CA ASN A 289 2.38 -14.14 20.54
C ASN A 289 1.77 -15.44 21.10
N LYS A 290 0.81 -15.36 22.04
CA LYS A 290 0.10 -16.55 22.55
C LYS A 290 -0.75 -17.23 21.48
N ILE A 291 -1.36 -16.45 20.59
CA ILE A 291 -2.09 -16.98 19.42
C ILE A 291 -1.14 -17.75 18.51
N ILE A 292 0.01 -17.15 18.15
CA ILE A 292 0.99 -17.76 17.25
C ILE A 292 1.55 -19.07 17.82
N GLN A 293 1.78 -19.14 19.14
CA GLN A 293 2.19 -20.39 19.82
C GLN A 293 1.19 -21.54 19.63
N ASN A 294 -0.09 -21.24 19.35
CA ASN A 294 -1.16 -22.21 19.15
C ASN A 294 -1.71 -22.20 17.71
N ILE A 295 -0.96 -21.65 16.75
CA ILE A 295 -1.42 -21.40 15.38
C ILE A 295 -1.98 -22.65 14.68
N THR A 296 -1.39 -23.82 14.94
CA THR A 296 -1.78 -25.09 14.33
C THR A 296 -3.22 -25.49 14.67
N LYS A 297 -3.69 -25.18 15.88
CA LYS A 297 -5.08 -25.43 16.29
C LYS A 297 -6.07 -24.59 15.48
N PHE A 298 -5.75 -23.31 15.27
CA PHE A 298 -6.59 -22.40 14.49
C PHE A 298 -6.57 -22.73 12.99
N GLN A 299 -5.40 -23.10 12.45
CA GLN A 299 -5.25 -23.54 11.07
C GLN A 299 -6.00 -24.85 10.78
N ALA A 300 -6.07 -25.78 11.74
CA ALA A 300 -6.88 -26.99 11.60
C ALA A 300 -8.38 -26.67 11.46
N VAL A 301 -8.87 -25.71 12.24
CA VAL A 301 -10.26 -25.22 12.14
C VAL A 301 -10.48 -24.46 10.82
N GLU A 302 -9.54 -23.61 10.40
CA GLU A 302 -9.59 -22.93 9.09
C GLU A 302 -9.67 -23.94 7.94
N ALA A 303 -8.86 -25.00 7.97
CA ALA A 303 -8.89 -26.04 6.95
C ALA A 303 -10.25 -26.76 6.85
N SER A 304 -10.97 -26.87 7.96
CA SER A 304 -12.29 -27.53 8.01
C SER A 304 -13.47 -26.59 7.72
N THR A 305 -13.31 -25.29 7.97
CA THR A 305 -14.43 -24.32 7.94
C THR A 305 -14.29 -23.26 6.86
N ASN A 306 -13.08 -23.08 6.30
CA ASN A 306 -12.69 -21.98 5.43
C ASN A 306 -12.81 -20.59 6.09
N VAL A 307 -12.96 -20.50 7.42
CA VAL A 307 -12.94 -19.25 8.19
C VAL A 307 -11.48 -18.89 8.49
N PRO A 308 -11.02 -17.64 8.26
CA PRO A 308 -9.63 -17.28 8.47
C PRO A 308 -9.15 -17.57 9.89
N TRP A 309 -8.00 -18.22 10.02
CA TRP A 309 -7.47 -18.63 11.34
C TRP A 309 -7.29 -17.45 12.30
N LYS A 310 -6.95 -16.26 11.76
CA LYS A 310 -6.80 -15.02 12.53
C LYS A 310 -8.12 -14.56 13.15
N LEU A 311 -9.23 -14.70 12.41
CA LEU A 311 -10.57 -14.39 12.91
C LEU A 311 -10.99 -15.40 13.99
N ILE A 312 -10.74 -16.69 13.75
CA ILE A 312 -11.02 -17.76 14.72
C ILE A 312 -10.29 -17.49 16.04
N ALA A 313 -8.97 -17.25 15.97
CA ALA A 313 -8.16 -16.97 17.14
C ALA A 313 -8.59 -15.70 17.89
N SER A 314 -8.98 -14.66 17.14
CA SER A 314 -9.46 -13.41 17.71
C SER A 314 -10.77 -13.60 18.46
N ILE A 315 -11.76 -14.28 17.87
CA ILE A 315 -13.03 -14.61 18.54
C ILE A 315 -12.76 -15.44 19.79
N PHE A 316 -11.92 -16.48 19.71
CA PHE A 316 -11.64 -17.32 20.87
C PHE A 316 -10.94 -16.57 22.01
N PHE A 317 -10.08 -15.61 21.69
CA PHE A 317 -9.54 -14.70 22.71
C PHE A 317 -10.63 -13.86 23.37
N MET A 318 -11.62 -13.39 22.60
CA MET A 318 -12.72 -12.60 23.13
C MET A 318 -13.64 -13.41 24.06
N GLU A 319 -13.95 -14.65 23.69
CA GLU A 319 -14.83 -15.52 24.50
C GLU A 319 -14.14 -16.08 25.74
N SER A 320 -12.87 -16.48 25.61
CA SER A 320 -12.22 -17.35 26.60
C SER A 320 -10.80 -16.93 26.97
N SER A 321 -10.30 -15.80 26.46
CA SER A 321 -8.91 -15.38 26.67
C SER A 321 -7.88 -16.45 26.26
N LEU A 322 -8.23 -17.28 25.25
CA LEU A 322 -7.45 -18.44 24.77
C LEU A 322 -7.32 -19.59 25.79
N ASP A 323 -8.25 -19.70 26.75
CA ASP A 323 -8.34 -20.85 27.64
C ASP A 323 -8.94 -22.06 26.90
N PHE A 324 -8.08 -22.98 26.46
CA PHE A 324 -8.48 -24.20 25.75
C PHE A 324 -9.26 -25.22 26.61
N SER A 325 -9.47 -24.98 27.90
CA SER A 325 -10.44 -25.73 28.70
C SER A 325 -11.89 -25.26 28.49
N LYS A 326 -12.09 -24.17 27.74
CA LYS A 326 -13.39 -23.58 27.43
C LYS A 326 -13.79 -23.85 25.97
N ASN A 327 -15.10 -23.96 25.74
CA ASN A 327 -15.65 -24.11 24.40
C ASN A 327 -15.61 -22.79 23.62
N PHE A 328 -15.58 -22.90 22.29
CA PHE A 328 -15.54 -21.75 21.40
C PHE A 328 -16.84 -20.92 21.39
N LEU A 329 -18.01 -21.52 21.64
CA LEU A 329 -19.32 -20.91 21.39
C LEU A 329 -19.64 -19.76 22.37
N ASN A 330 -19.35 -19.96 23.66
CA ASN A 330 -19.70 -19.01 24.71
C ASN A 330 -18.76 -19.06 25.93
N GLY A 331 -17.60 -19.70 25.78
CA GLY A 331 -16.56 -19.74 26.81
C GLY A 331 -16.89 -20.53 28.08
N GLN A 332 -17.95 -21.35 28.08
CA GLN A 332 -18.20 -22.31 29.17
C GLN A 332 -17.27 -23.53 29.08
N ASP A 333 -17.23 -24.38 30.12
CA ASP A 333 -16.37 -25.57 30.15
C ASP A 333 -16.56 -26.45 28.91
N LEU A 334 -15.46 -26.82 28.25
CA LEU A 334 -15.45 -27.59 26.99
C LEU A 334 -16.15 -28.95 27.13
N ASN A 335 -15.93 -29.61 28.27
CA ASN A 335 -16.37 -30.98 28.53
C ASN A 335 -17.75 -31.04 29.20
N LYS A 336 -18.53 -29.95 29.13
CA LYS A 336 -19.90 -29.88 29.66
C LYS A 336 -20.85 -29.33 28.61
N LYS A 337 -22.14 -29.66 28.76
CA LYS A 337 -23.18 -29.02 27.96
C LYS A 337 -23.31 -27.56 28.33
N THR A 338 -23.47 -26.70 27.33
CA THR A 338 -23.70 -25.28 27.55
C THR A 338 -25.02 -25.03 28.29
N THR A 339 -25.01 -24.12 29.26
CA THR A 339 -26.19 -23.70 30.03
C THR A 339 -26.64 -22.29 29.68
N ILE A 340 -25.83 -21.54 28.94
CA ILE A 340 -26.18 -20.25 28.34
C ILE A 340 -26.25 -20.38 26.82
N VAL A 341 -26.83 -19.38 26.15
CA VAL A 341 -27.05 -19.42 24.70
C VAL A 341 -25.73 -19.59 23.96
N PRO A 342 -25.64 -20.49 22.96
CA PRO A 342 -26.65 -21.50 22.61
C PRO A 342 -26.70 -22.64 23.63
N ILE A 343 -27.87 -22.89 24.23
CA ILE A 343 -28.05 -23.87 25.34
C ILE A 343 -28.03 -25.31 24.80
N GLY A 344 -27.43 -26.24 25.57
CA GLY A 344 -27.50 -27.67 25.33
C GLY A 344 -26.53 -28.21 24.27
N ARG A 345 -25.58 -27.39 23.82
CA ARG A 345 -24.53 -27.76 22.86
C ARG A 345 -23.37 -28.47 23.56
N GLY A 346 -22.59 -29.25 22.83
CA GLY A 346 -21.53 -30.10 23.38
C GLY A 346 -22.05 -31.29 24.20
N PRO A 347 -21.21 -31.91 25.06
CA PRO A 347 -19.80 -31.61 25.28
C PRO A 347 -18.93 -31.92 24.04
N TRP A 348 -17.70 -31.41 24.02
CA TRP A 348 -16.70 -31.70 22.99
C TRP A 348 -15.42 -32.22 23.64
N ASP A 349 -14.67 -33.05 22.91
CA ASP A 349 -13.40 -33.58 23.39
C ASP A 349 -12.24 -32.61 23.07
N THR A 350 -12.41 -31.79 22.03
CA THR A 350 -11.39 -30.84 21.57
C THR A 350 -11.95 -29.44 21.31
N PHE A 351 -11.07 -28.44 21.42
CA PHE A 351 -11.37 -27.06 21.04
C PHE A 351 -11.84 -27.00 19.58
N GLU A 352 -11.14 -27.72 18.70
CA GLU A 352 -11.36 -27.75 17.26
C GLU A 352 -12.78 -28.20 16.92
N GLU A 353 -13.30 -29.24 17.58
CA GLU A 353 -14.69 -29.68 17.45
C GLU A 353 -15.69 -28.59 17.85
N SER A 354 -15.49 -27.97 19.01
CA SER A 354 -16.36 -26.89 19.47
C SER A 354 -16.32 -25.67 18.54
N ALA A 355 -15.16 -25.36 17.97
CA ALA A 355 -14.97 -24.25 17.05
C ALA A 355 -15.62 -24.52 15.70
N ILE A 356 -15.43 -25.73 15.14
CA ILE A 356 -16.11 -26.17 13.91
C ILE A 356 -17.62 -26.08 14.11
N GLU A 357 -18.15 -26.56 15.25
CA GLU A 357 -19.57 -26.47 15.56
C GLU A 357 -20.08 -25.03 15.68
N GLY A 358 -19.36 -24.17 16.41
CA GLY A 358 -19.71 -22.76 16.56
C GLY A 358 -19.68 -21.95 15.25
N LEU A 359 -19.01 -22.47 14.22
CA LEU A 359 -18.91 -21.86 12.89
C LEU A 359 -19.82 -22.54 11.84
N GLN A 360 -20.64 -23.52 12.25
CA GLN A 360 -21.62 -24.18 11.37
C GLN A 360 -22.64 -23.17 10.80
N GLY A 361 -22.90 -23.22 9.50
CA GLY A 361 -23.76 -22.26 8.77
C GLY A 361 -23.00 -21.09 8.11
N VAL A 362 -21.72 -20.94 8.46
CA VAL A 362 -20.76 -20.07 7.79
C VAL A 362 -19.85 -20.89 6.86
N ALA A 363 -19.45 -22.08 7.32
CA ALA A 363 -18.75 -23.09 6.54
C ALA A 363 -19.58 -23.47 5.31
N GLY A 364 -19.08 -23.15 4.11
CA GLY A 364 -19.77 -23.37 2.83
C GLY A 364 -20.06 -22.09 2.01
N ARG A 365 -19.87 -20.90 2.58
CA ARG A 365 -19.86 -19.64 1.80
C ARG A 365 -18.52 -19.52 1.07
N SER A 366 -18.54 -19.24 -0.24
CA SER A 366 -17.38 -19.39 -1.15
C SER A 366 -16.11 -18.62 -0.71
N ASN A 367 -14.93 -19.04 -1.21
CA ASN A 367 -13.60 -18.46 -0.90
C ASN A 367 -13.45 -16.94 -1.12
N ASN A 368 -14.44 -16.28 -1.70
CA ASN A 368 -14.44 -14.82 -1.92
C ASN A 368 -15.12 -14.02 -0.79
N TYR A 369 -15.53 -14.67 0.30
CA TYR A 369 -16.32 -14.03 1.37
C TYR A 369 -15.48 -13.31 2.45
N TRP A 370 -14.23 -13.70 2.70
CA TRP A 370 -13.50 -13.22 3.89
C TRP A 370 -12.64 -11.98 3.70
N THR A 371 -13.19 -10.94 3.06
CA THR A 371 -12.57 -9.61 3.12
C THR A 371 -12.45 -9.16 4.59
N PHE A 372 -11.53 -8.25 4.90
CA PHE A 372 -11.38 -7.77 6.28
C PHE A 372 -12.69 -7.16 6.81
N GLY A 373 -13.43 -6.41 5.98
CA GLY A 373 -14.77 -5.91 6.33
C GLY A 373 -15.78 -7.00 6.66
N ASN A 374 -15.80 -8.09 5.90
CA ASN A 374 -16.69 -9.22 6.19
C ASN A 374 -16.28 -9.99 7.45
N GLN A 375 -14.99 -10.03 7.79
CA GLN A 375 -14.52 -10.57 9.07
C GLN A 375 -15.01 -9.70 10.25
N LEU A 376 -14.95 -8.37 10.13
CA LEU A 376 -15.47 -7.45 11.15
C LEU A 376 -16.99 -7.55 11.31
N ALA A 377 -17.71 -7.61 10.19
CA ALA A 377 -19.16 -7.80 10.18
C ALA A 377 -19.57 -9.13 10.83
N PHE A 378 -18.82 -10.19 10.55
CA PHE A 378 -19.02 -11.49 11.17
C PHE A 378 -18.77 -11.44 12.68
N ALA A 379 -17.68 -10.82 13.13
CA ALA A 379 -17.37 -10.67 14.55
C ALA A 379 -18.46 -9.88 15.30
N GLU A 380 -19.04 -8.85 14.69
CA GLU A 380 -20.19 -8.14 15.25
C GLU A 380 -21.42 -9.05 15.37
N GLN A 381 -21.72 -9.83 14.32
CA GLN A 381 -22.85 -10.76 14.33
C GLN A 381 -22.66 -11.88 15.36
N TYR A 382 -21.42 -12.36 15.52
CA TYR A 382 -21.06 -13.40 16.48
C TYR A 382 -21.29 -12.95 17.92
N ASN A 383 -20.80 -11.78 18.29
CA ASN A 383 -21.05 -11.18 19.61
C ASN A 383 -22.51 -10.70 19.78
N GLY A 384 -23.15 -10.30 18.68
CA GLY A 384 -24.46 -9.67 18.65
C GLY A 384 -24.39 -8.15 18.42
N THR A 385 -25.47 -7.63 17.83
CA THR A 385 -25.58 -6.25 17.31
C THR A 385 -26.06 -5.24 18.36
N GLY A 386 -26.04 -5.56 19.66
CA GLY A 386 -26.60 -4.72 20.72
C GLY A 386 -26.04 -3.29 20.76
N TYR A 387 -24.75 -3.12 20.46
CA TYR A 387 -24.06 -1.83 20.38
C TYR A 387 -24.67 -0.86 19.38
N ARG A 388 -25.33 -1.37 18.32
CA ARG A 388 -26.04 -0.56 17.31
C ARG A 388 -27.08 0.38 17.93
N THR A 389 -27.72 -0.05 19.02
CA THR A 389 -28.72 0.73 19.77
C THR A 389 -28.11 1.71 20.78
N LYS A 390 -26.79 1.66 20.98
CA LYS A 390 -26.04 2.45 21.97
C LYS A 390 -25.23 3.59 21.34
N ASN A 391 -25.46 3.85 20.05
CA ASN A 391 -24.77 4.90 19.29
C ASN A 391 -23.24 4.77 19.40
N MET A 392 -22.74 3.53 19.26
CA MET A 392 -21.32 3.20 19.26
C MET A 392 -21.05 1.96 18.42
N TYR A 393 -19.84 1.88 17.87
CA TYR A 393 -19.36 0.65 17.26
C TYR A 393 -19.15 -0.42 18.33
N SER A 394 -19.31 -1.68 17.93
CA SER A 394 -19.12 -2.80 18.82
C SER A 394 -17.70 -2.81 19.38
N THR A 395 -17.55 -2.61 20.69
CA THR A 395 -16.23 -2.65 21.33
C THR A 395 -15.62 -4.05 21.26
N TYR A 396 -16.44 -5.08 21.06
CA TYR A 396 -15.98 -6.43 20.77
C TYR A 396 -15.16 -6.47 19.46
N VAL A 397 -15.51 -5.61 18.51
CA VAL A 397 -14.86 -5.53 17.19
C VAL A 397 -13.77 -4.45 17.19
N THR A 398 -14.08 -3.24 17.64
CA THR A 398 -13.25 -2.05 17.37
C THR A 398 -12.39 -1.58 18.54
N SER A 399 -12.40 -2.21 19.72
CA SER A 399 -11.56 -1.72 20.81
C SER A 399 -10.06 -1.82 20.51
N TYR A 400 -9.28 -0.87 21.04
CA TYR A 400 -7.85 -0.67 20.74
C TYR A 400 -7.60 -0.30 19.26
N THR A 401 -8.55 0.41 18.66
CA THR A 401 -8.40 1.01 17.33
C THR A 401 -8.85 2.47 17.35
N ASN A 402 -8.58 3.20 16.28
CA ASN A 402 -9.12 4.55 16.06
C ASN A 402 -10.66 4.64 15.99
N PHE A 403 -11.39 3.51 15.97
CA PHE A 403 -12.85 3.45 16.09
C PHE A 403 -13.35 3.08 17.50
N SER A 404 -12.45 3.01 18.50
CA SER A 404 -12.79 2.69 19.89
C SER A 404 -13.27 3.93 20.65
N LYS A 405 -14.19 3.71 21.62
CA LYS A 405 -14.38 4.63 22.75
C LYS A 405 -13.49 4.19 23.92
N GLU A 406 -13.33 5.04 24.93
CA GLU A 406 -12.61 4.70 26.18
C GLU A 406 -13.48 3.92 27.17
N LYS A 407 -14.80 4.16 27.13
CA LYS A 407 -15.81 3.60 28.04
C LYS A 407 -17.05 3.15 27.27
N GLY A 408 -17.84 2.29 27.91
CA GLY A 408 -19.13 1.84 27.42
C GLY A 408 -19.05 0.45 26.82
N LYS A 409 -19.42 -0.57 27.59
CA LYS A 409 -19.42 -1.96 27.11
C LYS A 409 -20.50 -2.82 27.76
N TYR A 410 -20.87 -3.91 27.10
CA TYR A 410 -21.62 -4.97 27.75
C TYR A 410 -20.74 -5.68 28.79
N VAL A 411 -21.23 -5.76 30.03
CA VAL A 411 -20.53 -6.43 31.15
C VAL A 411 -21.05 -7.82 31.44
N ARG A 412 -22.24 -8.13 30.92
CA ARG A 412 -22.90 -9.45 30.84
C ARG A 412 -24.00 -9.36 29.79
N ASP A 413 -24.59 -10.49 29.42
CA ASP A 413 -25.67 -10.57 28.44
C ASP A 413 -26.76 -9.52 28.71
N HIS A 414 -27.07 -8.74 27.68
CA HIS A 414 -28.07 -7.67 27.67
C HIS A 414 -27.82 -6.50 28.66
N VAL A 415 -26.72 -6.49 29.43
CA VAL A 415 -26.41 -5.42 30.38
C VAL A 415 -25.25 -4.58 29.88
N PHE A 416 -25.59 -3.42 29.34
CA PHE A 416 -24.66 -2.40 28.91
C PHE A 416 -24.37 -1.41 30.04
N ASP A 417 -23.09 -1.18 30.32
CA ASP A 417 -22.60 -0.18 31.27
C ASP A 417 -21.86 0.93 30.51
N PRO A 418 -22.41 2.16 30.44
CA PRO A 418 -21.80 3.28 29.71
C PRO A 418 -20.49 3.77 30.33
N GLU A 419 -20.26 3.55 31.63
CA GLU A 419 -19.10 4.07 32.35
C GLU A 419 -17.96 3.05 32.45
N LYS A 420 -18.23 1.80 32.13
CA LYS A 420 -17.22 0.75 32.23
C LYS A 420 -16.10 0.96 31.23
N LEU A 421 -14.87 1.04 31.74
CA LEU A 421 -13.65 1.16 30.94
C LEU A 421 -13.43 -0.05 30.02
N ILE A 422 -12.94 0.25 28.82
CA ILE A 422 -12.55 -0.71 27.80
C ILE A 422 -11.05 -0.95 27.95
N THR A 423 -10.69 -2.10 28.52
CA THR A 423 -9.31 -2.45 28.91
C THR A 423 -8.74 -3.63 28.13
N ARG A 424 -9.43 -4.05 27.06
CA ARG A 424 -9.06 -5.22 26.25
C ARG A 424 -9.21 -4.87 24.76
N PRO A 425 -8.36 -5.43 23.89
CA PRO A 425 -8.46 -5.25 22.45
C PRO A 425 -9.68 -5.98 21.88
N GLY A 426 -10.17 -5.51 20.75
CA GLY A 426 -11.24 -6.13 19.99
C GLY A 426 -10.68 -6.97 18.85
N VAL A 427 -11.57 -7.68 18.15
CA VAL A 427 -11.20 -8.56 17.04
C VAL A 427 -10.38 -7.85 15.97
N ALA A 428 -10.74 -6.62 15.59
CA ALA A 428 -10.02 -5.88 14.56
C ALA A 428 -8.56 -5.62 14.95
N ALA A 429 -8.32 -5.22 16.20
CA ALA A 429 -6.97 -4.91 16.68
C ALA A 429 -6.08 -6.16 16.66
N ILE A 430 -6.60 -7.31 17.09
CA ILE A 430 -5.86 -8.59 17.10
C ILE A 430 -5.47 -8.99 15.68
N ILE A 431 -6.41 -8.94 14.72
CA ILE A 431 -6.14 -9.26 13.31
C ILE A 431 -5.10 -8.31 12.71
N LEU A 432 -5.22 -7.01 12.96
CA LEU A 432 -4.27 -6.00 12.47
C LEU A 432 -2.85 -6.24 13.01
N MET A 433 -2.72 -6.55 14.29
CA MET A 433 -1.41 -6.84 14.89
C MET A 433 -0.81 -8.15 14.34
N LEU A 434 -1.59 -9.22 14.22
CA LEU A 434 -1.14 -10.48 13.59
C LEU A 434 -0.64 -10.24 12.16
N ASN A 435 -1.31 -9.39 11.39
CA ASN A 435 -0.87 -9.00 10.04
C ASN A 435 0.45 -8.19 10.06
N LYS A 436 0.67 -7.31 11.05
CA LYS A 436 1.94 -6.57 11.21
C LYS A 436 3.10 -7.50 11.57
N MET A 437 2.83 -8.61 12.27
CA MET A 437 3.85 -9.59 12.68
C MET A 437 4.28 -10.56 11.56
N ASN A 438 3.76 -10.43 10.34
CA ASN A 438 4.08 -11.26 9.17
C ASN A 438 3.74 -12.77 9.28
N TYR A 439 2.65 -13.13 9.96
CA TYR A 439 2.13 -14.52 10.04
C TYR A 439 0.82 -14.71 9.29
#